data_AF-A0AA96F6V9-F1
#
_entry.id   AF-A0AA96F6V9-F1
#
_cell.length_a   1.000
_cell.length_b   1.000
_cell.length_c   1.000
_cell.angle_alpha   90.00
_cell.angle_beta   90.00
_cell.angle_gamma   90.00
#
_symmetry.space_group_name_H-M   'P 1'
#
loop_
_entity.id
_entity.type
_entity.pdbx_description
1 polymer ?
#
loop_
_entity_poly.entity_id
_entity_poly.type
_entity_poly.pdbx_seq_one_letter_code
_entity_poly.pdbx_strand_id
1 'polypeptide(L)'
;MAAGSRIAQPRVTAAGVGVALAAVVFVVVVTLGWYFAPKIVPSVTGLSVDDAVATLADHGISVRVDPSASAGVVIDERPIAGERWSRGEPFVLTYTLDGRTYTNMDDGSSE
;
A
#
# COMPACT_ATOMS: atom_id res chain seq x y z
N MET A 1 -2.48 47.94 43.68
CA MET A 1 -3.74 47.37 43.17
C MET A 1 -3.42 46.66 41.86
N ALA A 2 -3.30 45.33 41.87
CA ALA A 2 -3.00 44.54 40.66
C ALA A 2 -4.19 43.61 40.38
N ALA A 3 -4.83 43.81 39.23
CA ALA A 3 -5.95 43.03 38.75
C ALA A 3 -5.46 41.62 38.38
N GLY A 4 -5.80 40.63 39.21
CA GLY A 4 -5.59 39.22 38.90
C GLY A 4 -6.46 38.82 37.71
N SER A 5 -5.86 38.69 36.54
CA SER A 5 -6.47 38.15 35.33
C SER A 5 -6.98 36.74 35.59
N ARG A 6 -8.30 36.60 35.72
CA ARG A 6 -8.98 35.30 35.75
C ARG A 6 -8.95 34.71 34.35
N ILE A 7 -7.93 33.92 34.06
CA ILE A 7 -7.93 33.06 32.88
C ILE A 7 -9.03 32.02 33.11
N ALA A 8 -10.17 32.19 32.44
CA ALA A 8 -11.25 31.22 32.43
C ALA A 8 -10.71 29.91 31.84
N GLN A 9 -10.56 28.89 32.67
CA GLN A 9 -10.18 27.56 32.21
C GLN A 9 -11.30 27.01 31.30
N PRO A 10 -11.00 26.56 30.06
CA PRO A 10 -12.00 25.96 29.20
C PRO A 10 -12.47 24.65 29.85
N ARG A 11 -13.73 24.62 30.28
CA ARG A 11 -14.37 23.44 30.86
C ARG A 11 -14.67 22.46 29.74
N VAL A 12 -13.72 21.60 29.38
CA VAL A 12 -14.01 20.43 28.56
C VAL A 12 -14.92 19.50 29.36
N THR A 13 -16.22 19.53 29.05
CA THR A 13 -17.22 18.62 29.65
C THR A 13 -16.97 17.18 29.18
N ALA A 14 -17.20 16.19 30.04
CA ALA A 14 -17.03 14.76 29.72
C ALA A 14 -17.75 14.30 28.44
N ALA A 15 -18.86 14.94 28.07
CA ALA A 15 -19.55 14.72 26.79
C ALA A 15 -18.71 15.07 25.56
N GLY A 16 -17.86 16.10 25.64
CA GLY A 16 -16.94 16.50 24.56
C GLY A 16 -15.81 15.49 24.35
N VAL A 17 -15.37 14.80 25.42
CA VAL A 17 -14.38 13.73 25.34
C VAL A 17 -14.99 12.49 24.67
N GLY A 18 -16.22 12.11 25.04
CA GLY A 18 -16.91 10.98 24.41
C GLY A 18 -17.15 11.19 22.90
N VAL A 19 -17.58 12.39 22.52
CA VAL A 19 -17.74 12.76 21.09
C VAL A 19 -16.40 12.79 20.36
N ALA A 20 -15.33 13.33 20.98
CA ALA A 20 -14.00 13.33 20.39
C ALA A 20 -13.46 11.90 20.18
N LEU A 21 -13.63 11.01 21.16
CA LEU A 21 -13.22 9.60 21.02
C LEU A 21 -14.03 8.89 19.93
N ALA A 22 -15.35 9.11 19.88
CA ALA A 22 -16.19 8.55 18.82
C ALA A 22 -15.75 9.05 17.43
N ALA A 23 -15.41 10.33 17.30
CA ALA A 23 -14.89 10.90 16.05
C ALA A 23 -13.53 10.29 15.66
N VAL A 24 -12.60 10.11 16.62
CA VAL A 24 -11.32 9.44 16.37
C VAL A 24 -11.53 7.99 15.93
N VAL A 25 -12.39 7.24 16.62
CA VAL A 25 -12.73 5.86 16.24
C VAL A 25 -13.36 5.83 14.84
N PHE A 26 -14.27 6.75 14.53
CA PHE A 26 -14.87 6.85 13.21
C PHE A 26 -13.83 7.12 12.12
N VAL A 27 -12.93 8.09 12.33
CA VAL A 27 -11.83 8.38 11.40
C VAL A 27 -10.96 7.14 11.22
N VAL A 28 -10.59 6.45 12.30
CA VAL A 28 -9.79 5.22 12.24
C VAL A 28 -10.51 4.11 11.46
N VAL A 29 -11.82 3.89 11.68
CA VAL A 29 -12.59 2.88 10.94
C VAL A 29 -12.68 3.21 9.45
N VAL A 30 -12.95 4.48 9.12
CA VAL A 30 -13.04 4.94 7.73
C VAL A 30 -11.68 4.81 7.03
N THR A 31 -10.58 5.22 7.69
CA THR A 31 -9.24 5.11 7.10
C THR A 31 -8.81 3.65 6.94
N LEU A 32 -9.09 2.79 7.92
CA LEU A 32 -8.83 1.35 7.83
C LEU A 32 -9.63 0.70 6.69
N GLY A 33 -10.91 1.04 6.54
CA GLY A 33 -11.76 0.50 5.47
C GLY A 33 -11.21 0.80 4.07
N TRP A 34 -10.76 2.02 3.83
CA TRP A 34 -10.12 2.38 2.55
C TRP A 34 -8.74 1.73 2.39
N TYR A 35 -7.95 1.64 3.46
CA TYR A 35 -6.60 1.10 3.42
C TYR A 35 -6.54 -0.39 3.04
N PHE A 36 -7.55 -1.16 3.42
CA PHE A 36 -7.69 -2.60 3.12
C PHE A 36 -8.61 -2.90 1.93
N ALA A 37 -9.13 -1.88 1.25
CA ALA A 37 -9.97 -2.10 0.06
C ALA A 37 -9.17 -2.83 -1.04
N PRO A 38 -9.78 -3.78 -1.76
CA PRO A 38 -9.13 -4.47 -2.87
C PRO A 38 -8.81 -3.49 -3.98
N LYS A 39 -7.70 -3.75 -4.68
CA LYS A 39 -7.18 -2.88 -5.73
C LYS A 39 -7.22 -3.58 -7.07
N ILE A 40 -7.37 -2.80 -8.14
CA ILE A 40 -7.32 -3.33 -9.50
C ILE A 40 -5.86 -3.37 -9.94
N VAL A 41 -5.40 -4.53 -10.38
CA VAL A 41 -4.04 -4.72 -10.88
C VAL A 41 -3.87 -3.96 -12.19
N PRO A 42 -2.89 -3.03 -12.30
CA PRO A 42 -2.55 -2.39 -13.56
C PRO A 42 -1.78 -3.37 -14.45
N SER A 43 -1.84 -3.17 -15.77
CA SER A 43 -0.98 -3.91 -16.69
C SER A 43 0.42 -3.32 -16.68
N VAL A 44 1.41 -4.14 -16.35
CA VAL A 44 2.84 -3.79 -16.32
C VAL A 44 3.69 -4.68 -17.24
N THR A 45 3.05 -5.61 -17.94
CA THR A 45 3.67 -6.45 -18.95
C THR A 45 4.23 -5.60 -20.09
N GLY A 46 5.49 -5.84 -20.46
CA GLY A 46 6.23 -5.07 -21.46
C GLY A 46 6.93 -3.82 -20.92
N LEU A 47 6.74 -3.47 -19.64
CA LEU A 47 7.50 -2.40 -18.99
C LEU A 47 8.85 -2.91 -18.49
N SER A 48 9.78 -1.97 -18.25
CA SER A 48 10.96 -2.27 -17.44
C SER A 48 10.53 -2.67 -16.03
N VAL A 49 11.33 -3.49 -15.35
CA VAL A 49 11.01 -3.90 -13.97
C VAL A 49 10.92 -2.69 -13.05
N ASP A 50 11.74 -1.66 -13.25
CA ASP A 50 11.70 -0.43 -12.44
C ASP A 50 10.38 0.33 -12.63
N ASP A 51 9.96 0.54 -13.89
CA ASP A 51 8.69 1.19 -14.23
C ASP A 51 7.48 0.36 -13.76
N ALA A 52 7.57 -0.97 -13.86
CA ALA A 52 6.53 -1.88 -13.39
C ALA A 52 6.34 -1.77 -11.87
N VAL A 53 7.45 -1.77 -11.11
CA VAL A 53 7.43 -1.59 -9.65
C VAL A 53 6.86 -0.23 -9.27
N ALA A 54 7.27 0.84 -9.96
CA ALA A 54 6.77 2.18 -9.72
C ALA A 54 5.26 2.27 -9.99
N THR A 55 4.79 1.69 -11.10
CA THR A 55 3.37 1.66 -11.48
C THR A 55 2.54 0.89 -10.46
N LEU A 56 3.02 -0.28 -10.03
CA LEU A 56 2.36 -1.06 -8.97
C LEU A 56 2.30 -0.27 -7.67
N ALA A 57 3.40 0.39 -7.29
CA ALA A 57 3.48 1.20 -6.07
C ALA A 57 2.55 2.42 -6.09
N ASP A 58 2.33 3.05 -7.25
CA ASP A 58 1.35 4.15 -7.41
C ASP A 58 -0.09 3.65 -7.20
N HIS A 59 -0.39 2.45 -7.69
CA HIS A 59 -1.62 1.73 -7.36
C HIS A 59 -1.59 1.16 -5.93
N GLY A 60 -0.51 1.38 -5.17
CA GLY A 60 -0.26 0.91 -3.81
C GLY A 60 -0.30 -0.61 -3.66
N ILE A 61 0.15 -1.30 -4.71
CA ILE A 61 0.57 -2.70 -4.72
C ILE A 61 2.07 -2.68 -4.51
N SER A 62 2.55 -3.33 -3.45
CA SER A 62 3.98 -3.36 -3.13
C SER A 62 4.55 -4.71 -3.54
N VAL A 63 5.52 -4.71 -4.45
CA VAL A 63 6.22 -5.90 -4.90
C VAL A 63 7.72 -5.76 -4.60
N ARG A 64 8.40 -6.85 -4.24
CA ARG A 64 9.84 -6.84 -3.94
C ARG A 64 10.62 -7.55 -5.03
N VAL A 65 11.33 -6.83 -5.87
CA VAL A 65 12.23 -7.41 -6.87
C VAL A 65 13.69 -7.25 -6.43
N ASP A 66 14.57 -8.09 -6.96
CA ASP A 66 16.01 -7.89 -6.82
C ASP A 66 16.44 -6.56 -7.44
N PRO A 67 17.35 -5.79 -6.82
CA PRO A 67 17.83 -4.52 -7.39
C PRO A 67 18.57 -4.71 -8.73
N SER A 68 19.12 -5.89 -8.98
CA SER A 68 19.72 -6.23 -10.28
C SER A 68 18.67 -6.41 -11.39
N ALA A 69 17.39 -6.52 -11.04
CA ALA A 69 16.30 -6.72 -12.00
C ALA A 69 15.90 -5.43 -12.72
N SER A 70 16.34 -4.23 -12.29
CA SER A 70 15.92 -2.95 -12.89
C SER A 70 16.17 -2.84 -14.40
N ALA A 71 17.16 -3.55 -14.94
CA ALA A 71 17.45 -3.60 -16.38
C ALA A 71 16.60 -4.65 -17.14
N GLY A 72 15.82 -5.46 -16.43
CA GLY A 72 14.96 -6.49 -17.00
C GLY A 72 13.65 -5.93 -17.52
N VAL A 73 12.97 -6.73 -18.35
CA VAL A 73 11.65 -6.42 -18.92
C VAL A 73 10.64 -7.44 -18.40
N VAL A 74 9.50 -6.96 -17.89
CA VAL A 74 8.41 -7.82 -17.42
C VAL A 74 7.73 -8.48 -18.62
N ILE A 75 7.61 -9.80 -18.59
CA ILE A 75 6.99 -10.60 -19.64
C ILE A 75 5.67 -11.25 -19.21
N ASP A 76 5.47 -11.42 -17.90
CA ASP A 76 4.24 -11.94 -17.32
C ASP A 76 4.03 -11.39 -15.90
N GLU A 77 2.77 -11.20 -15.55
CA GLU A 77 2.34 -10.68 -14.25
C GLU A 77 1.22 -11.54 -13.68
N ARG A 78 1.28 -11.79 -12.37
CA ARG A 78 0.25 -12.50 -11.62
C ARG A 78 -0.02 -11.75 -10.31
N PRO A 79 -1.26 -11.35 -10.02
CA PRO A 79 -2.48 -11.51 -10.83
C PRO A 79 -2.41 -10.75 -12.17
N ILE A 80 -3.25 -11.13 -13.14
CA ILE A 80 -3.28 -10.42 -14.45
C ILE A 80 -3.91 -9.03 -14.30
N ALA A 81 -3.56 -8.13 -15.22
CA ALA A 81 -4.23 -6.84 -15.35
C ALA A 81 -5.75 -6.94 -15.27
N GLY A 82 -6.34 -6.06 -14.46
CA GLY A 82 -7.79 -5.98 -14.27
C GLY A 82 -8.34 -6.90 -13.18
N GLU A 83 -7.54 -7.84 -12.64
CA GLU A 83 -7.95 -8.62 -11.48
C GLU A 83 -7.95 -7.79 -10.19
N ARG A 84 -8.73 -8.27 -9.21
CA ARG A 84 -8.75 -7.69 -7.87
C ARG A 84 -7.64 -8.33 -7.05
N TRP A 85 -6.71 -7.52 -6.59
CA TRP A 85 -5.67 -7.92 -5.66
C TRP A 85 -5.93 -7.31 -4.28
N SER A 86 -5.82 -8.13 -3.24
CA SER A 86 -5.98 -7.70 -1.86
C SER A 86 -4.61 -7.51 -1.21
N ARG A 87 -4.48 -6.50 -0.34
CA ARG A 87 -3.25 -6.31 0.44
C ARG A 87 -2.95 -7.58 1.26
N GLY A 88 -1.80 -8.20 0.99
CA GLY A 88 -1.36 -9.42 1.66
C GLY A 88 -1.34 -10.65 0.75
N GLU A 89 -1.95 -10.58 -0.44
CA GLU A 89 -1.77 -11.62 -1.46
C GLU A 89 -0.39 -11.51 -2.14
N PRO A 90 0.21 -12.64 -2.52
CA PRO A 90 1.46 -12.63 -3.28
C PRO A 90 1.22 -11.98 -4.66
N PHE A 91 2.18 -11.18 -5.10
CA PHE A 91 2.24 -10.63 -6.45
C PHE A 91 3.51 -11.14 -7.12
N VAL A 92 3.35 -11.94 -8.17
CA VAL A 92 4.44 -12.60 -8.87
C VAL A 92 4.68 -11.88 -10.18
N LEU A 93 5.93 -11.49 -10.41
CA LEU A 93 6.40 -10.88 -11.66
C LEU A 93 7.40 -11.81 -12.31
N THR A 94 7.22 -12.07 -13.59
CA THR A 94 8.21 -12.78 -14.41
C THR A 94 8.82 -11.79 -15.38
N TYR A 95 10.15 -11.71 -15.39
CA TYR A 95 10.91 -10.77 -16.19
C TYR A 95 12.09 -11.44 -16.88
N THR A 96 12.52 -10.89 -18.00
CA THR A 96 13.73 -11.33 -18.72
C THR A 96 14.85 -10.33 -18.48
N LEU A 97 16.02 -10.84 -18.09
CA LEU A 97 17.26 -10.09 -17.90
C LEU A 97 18.41 -10.85 -18.57
N ASP A 98 19.18 -10.18 -19.44
CA ASP A 98 20.32 -10.77 -20.17
C ASP A 98 20.00 -12.09 -20.91
N GLY A 99 18.78 -12.20 -21.44
CA GLY A 99 18.30 -13.40 -22.15
C GLY A 99 17.91 -14.57 -21.25
N ARG A 100 17.88 -14.38 -19.93
CA ARG A 100 17.39 -15.35 -18.94
C ARG A 100 16.08 -14.88 -18.34
N THR A 101 15.19 -15.83 -18.04
CA THR A 101 13.91 -15.53 -17.38
C THR A 101 14.06 -15.72 -15.88
N TYR A 102 13.63 -14.71 -15.14
CA TYR A 102 13.59 -14.67 -13.70
C TYR A 102 12.15 -14.46 -13.26
N THR A 103 11.73 -15.18 -12.24
CA THR A 103 10.48 -14.92 -11.55
C THR A 103 10.84 -14.37 -10.18
N ASN A 104 10.17 -13.28 -9.83
CA ASN A 104 10.11 -12.80 -8.45
C ASN A 104 9.39 -13.87 -7.63
N MET A 105 10.18 -14.78 -7.06
CA MET A 105 9.71 -16.05 -6.53
C MET A 105 9.41 -15.90 -5.04
N ASP A 106 8.17 -16.21 -4.65
CA ASP A 106 7.89 -16.85 -3.37
C ASP A 106 8.27 -18.33 -3.59
N ASP A 107 9.48 -18.73 -3.21
CA ASP A 107 9.94 -20.10 -3.44
C ASP A 107 9.24 -21.06 -2.46
N GLY A 108 8.11 -21.60 -2.91
CA GLY A 108 7.58 -22.87 -2.44
C GLY A 108 8.15 -24.05 -3.24
N SER A 109 9.35 -23.92 -3.81
CA SER A 109 9.96 -24.92 -4.69
C SER A 109 11.36 -25.29 -4.20
N SER A 110 11.43 -25.73 -2.95
CA SER A 110 12.46 -26.68 -2.53
C SER A 110 11.91 -28.08 -2.79
N GLU A 111 12.55 -28.81 -3.70
CA GLU A 111 12.41 -30.26 -3.88
C GLU A 111 12.49 -31.05 -2.55
#